data_AF-T0L6G8-F1
#
_entry.id   AF-T0L6G8-F1
#
_cell.length_a   1.000
_cell.length_b   1.000
_cell.length_c   1.000
_cell.angle_alpha   90.00
_cell.angle_beta   90.00
_cell.angle_gamma   90.00
#
_symmetry.space_group_name_H-M   'P 1'
#
loop_
_entity.id
_entity.type
_entity.pdbx_description
1 polymer ?
#
loop_
_entity_poly.entity_id
_entity_poly.type
_entity_poly.pdbx_seq_one_letter_code
_entity_poly.pdbx_strand_id
1 'polypeptide(L)'
;MYNIIYLLYTLLNLNPKKFSNLIEPKEHEILTHNNEINKRLTIQNLSREILYESLISIDSIIFLLETNAILIKDLETFIKATIFETKKLLLKRPNVFLQFSNFSTKVEAPNSLIKQILKIRNKLFELDKSQIALSLTKQKFTELKSRIDVDLTLYDDQKENEYLRMIKSIFSSKNSEDGIQINLSKEKYEFYRENIDLTKQQIFDSKVSLNLGGSIFDPALLTTLIKKMTVQNKREIVKKTILSFFEPLLLLKRSTDNKTFIEKKKQILEFLSNCLEIKNSKYTALLDNAFYMRSKLIEYYVKENVNDEQFFKFLDILQERQIKKMIYCFENMTDKQLKYFLVPSKRMIELYLNYICDGQDSSKEKLFKLFEKNELN
;
A
#
# COMPACT_ATOMS: atom_id res chain seq x y z
N MET A 1 21.77 2.16 9.53
CA MET A 1 22.78 3.14 9.98
C MET A 1 23.81 3.50 8.90
N TYR A 2 24.30 2.56 8.07
CA TYR A 2 25.32 2.82 7.03
C TYR A 2 24.90 3.79 5.90
N ASN A 3 23.63 3.83 5.48
CA ASN A 3 23.20 4.70 4.37
C ASN A 3 23.09 6.20 4.72
N ILE A 4 22.81 6.54 5.98
CA ILE A 4 22.75 7.94 6.44
C ILE A 4 24.17 8.49 6.61
N ILE A 5 25.11 7.65 7.07
CA ILE A 5 26.52 8.01 7.15
C ILE A 5 27.10 8.22 5.76
N TYR A 6 26.75 7.37 4.78
CA TYR A 6 27.21 7.55 3.39
C TYR A 6 26.65 8.85 2.76
N LEU A 7 25.36 9.16 2.97
CA LEU A 7 24.74 10.41 2.50
C LEU A 7 25.34 11.65 3.19
N LEU A 8 25.56 11.59 4.51
CA LEU A 8 26.24 12.64 5.26
C LEU A 8 27.70 12.81 4.80
N TYR A 9 28.41 11.72 4.49
CA TYR A 9 29.78 11.76 4.01
C TYR A 9 29.89 12.35 2.59
N THR A 10 28.89 12.10 1.72
CA THR A 10 28.79 12.74 0.40
C THR A 10 28.40 14.22 0.50
N LEU A 11 27.55 14.59 1.47
CA LEU A 11 27.13 15.98 1.72
C LEU A 11 28.18 16.82 2.47
N LEU A 12 29.05 16.19 3.26
CA LEU A 12 30.16 16.83 3.97
C LEU A 12 31.41 17.01 3.08
N ASN A 13 31.57 16.18 2.03
CA ASN A 13 32.69 16.26 1.09
C ASN A 13 32.23 16.71 -0.32
N LEU A 14 31.53 17.85 -0.40
CA LEU A 14 31.09 18.46 -1.65
C LEU A 14 32.29 18.99 -2.46
N ASN A 15 32.95 18.10 -3.20
CA ASN A 15 33.87 18.46 -4.29
C ASN A 15 33.29 17.91 -5.61
N PRO A 16 32.78 18.77 -6.51
CA PRO A 16 31.99 18.37 -7.68
C PRO A 16 32.75 17.46 -8.67
N LYS A 17 34.08 17.41 -8.63
CA LYS A 17 34.91 16.60 -9.55
C LYS A 17 34.89 15.07 -9.28
N LYS A 18 34.32 14.58 -8.18
CA LYS A 18 34.32 13.15 -7.83
C LYS A 18 33.07 12.37 -8.28
N PHE A 19 32.07 13.02 -8.88
CA PHE A 19 30.75 12.42 -9.12
C PHE A 19 30.65 11.56 -10.39
N SER A 20 31.61 11.62 -11.33
CA SER A 20 31.58 10.86 -12.58
C SER A 20 31.82 9.35 -12.40
N ASN A 21 32.33 8.91 -11.25
CA ASN A 21 32.85 7.54 -11.06
C ASN A 21 31.98 6.65 -10.14
N LEU A 22 30.76 7.07 -9.79
CA LEU A 22 29.89 6.34 -8.86
C LEU A 22 28.70 5.62 -9.52
N ILE A 23 28.71 5.51 -10.85
CA ILE A 23 27.68 4.80 -11.62
C ILE A 23 28.28 3.45 -12.08
N GLU A 24 27.87 2.40 -11.35
CA GLU A 24 27.92 0.95 -11.64
C GLU A 24 29.20 0.11 -11.39
N PRO A 25 29.12 -1.22 -11.10
CA PRO A 25 27.94 -2.10 -11.05
C PRO A 25 27.78 -2.99 -9.77
N LYS A 26 26.53 -3.29 -9.40
CA LYS A 26 26.12 -4.52 -8.66
C LYS A 26 24.72 -4.95 -9.11
N GLU A 27 24.56 -5.26 -10.40
CA GLU A 27 23.25 -5.67 -10.95
C GLU A 27 23.12 -7.19 -11.19
N HIS A 28 24.22 -7.95 -11.17
CA HIS A 28 24.18 -9.37 -11.55
C HIS A 28 23.77 -10.36 -10.44
N GLU A 29 23.89 -10.03 -9.15
CA GLU A 29 23.42 -10.91 -8.04
C GLU A 29 21.92 -10.73 -7.71
N ILE A 30 21.30 -9.65 -8.16
CA ILE A 30 19.89 -9.33 -7.88
C ILE A 30 18.94 -10.13 -8.81
N LEU A 31 19.40 -10.47 -10.03
CA LEU A 31 18.57 -11.09 -11.05
C LEU A 31 18.26 -12.59 -10.80
N THR A 32 19.18 -13.34 -10.19
CA THR A 32 18.96 -14.76 -9.88
C THR A 32 18.12 -14.97 -8.62
N HIS A 33 18.32 -14.12 -7.59
CA HIS A 33 17.52 -14.17 -6.37
C HIS A 33 16.06 -13.72 -6.58
N ASN A 34 15.84 -12.76 -7.49
CA ASN A 34 14.50 -12.29 -7.85
C ASN A 34 13.66 -13.39 -8.54
N ASN A 35 14.25 -14.30 -9.31
CA ASN A 35 13.51 -15.34 -10.01
C ASN A 35 12.95 -16.43 -9.07
N GLU A 36 13.69 -16.81 -8.03
CA GLU A 36 13.19 -17.77 -7.01
C GLU A 36 12.15 -17.13 -6.10
N ILE A 37 12.36 -15.87 -5.71
CA ILE A 37 11.37 -15.08 -4.96
C ILE A 37 10.08 -14.97 -5.78
N ASN A 38 10.17 -14.55 -7.05
CA ASN A 38 8.99 -14.42 -7.92
C ASN A 38 8.23 -15.74 -8.11
N LYS A 39 8.95 -16.87 -8.24
CA LYS A 39 8.35 -18.22 -8.32
C LYS A 39 7.64 -18.63 -7.02
N ARG A 40 8.25 -18.35 -5.87
CA ARG A 40 7.64 -18.64 -4.55
C ARG A 40 6.39 -17.78 -4.31
N LEU A 41 6.44 -16.50 -4.68
CA LEU A 41 5.30 -15.57 -4.58
C LEU A 41 4.13 -16.02 -5.48
N THR A 42 4.40 -16.54 -6.69
CA THR A 42 3.35 -17.06 -7.57
C THR A 42 2.69 -18.32 -7.01
N ILE A 43 3.45 -19.22 -6.38
CA ILE A 43 2.92 -20.44 -5.74
C ILE A 43 2.06 -20.08 -4.51
N GLN A 44 2.50 -19.14 -3.68
CA GLN A 44 1.74 -18.70 -2.49
C GLN A 44 0.43 -18.01 -2.89
N ASN A 45 0.43 -17.19 -3.94
CA ASN A 45 -0.78 -16.57 -4.48
C ASN A 45 -1.79 -17.61 -4.96
N LEU A 46 -1.33 -18.60 -5.74
CA LEU A 46 -2.19 -19.69 -6.21
C LEU A 46 -2.74 -20.52 -5.05
N SER A 47 -1.91 -20.84 -4.05
CA SER A 47 -2.36 -21.53 -2.84
C SER A 47 -3.47 -20.75 -2.14
N ARG A 48 -3.31 -19.43 -1.96
CA ARG A 48 -4.35 -18.56 -1.37
C ARG A 48 -5.62 -18.59 -2.21
N GLU A 49 -5.53 -18.42 -3.53
CA GLU A 49 -6.71 -18.49 -4.40
C GLU A 49 -7.45 -19.83 -4.26
N ILE A 50 -6.73 -20.95 -4.22
CA ILE A 50 -7.34 -22.28 -4.05
C ILE A 50 -8.01 -22.41 -2.68
N LEU A 51 -7.37 -21.95 -1.61
CA LEU A 51 -7.91 -22.07 -0.26
C LEU A 51 -9.21 -21.28 -0.06
N TYR A 52 -9.37 -20.12 -0.71
CA TYR A 52 -10.52 -19.24 -0.50
C TYR A 52 -11.56 -19.25 -1.62
N GLU A 53 -11.24 -19.69 -2.85
CA GLU A 53 -12.17 -19.66 -3.99
C GLU A 53 -12.52 -21.04 -4.58
N SER A 54 -11.94 -22.14 -4.09
CA SER A 54 -12.21 -23.48 -4.65
C SER A 54 -13.61 -24.02 -4.38
N LEU A 55 -14.22 -23.67 -3.25
CA LEU A 55 -15.59 -24.08 -2.93
C LEU A 55 -16.60 -23.23 -3.69
N ILE A 56 -16.47 -21.91 -3.56
CA ILE A 56 -17.33 -20.87 -4.15
C ILE A 56 -16.45 -19.65 -4.43
N SER A 57 -16.56 -19.06 -5.62
CA SER A 57 -15.71 -17.91 -5.97
C SER A 57 -16.16 -16.64 -5.25
N ILE A 58 -15.24 -15.69 -5.09
CA ILE A 58 -15.55 -14.37 -4.52
C ILE A 58 -16.65 -13.69 -5.35
N ASP A 59 -16.53 -13.76 -6.68
CA ASP A 59 -17.50 -13.20 -7.62
C ASP A 59 -18.91 -13.78 -7.39
N SER A 60 -19.02 -15.10 -7.16
CA SER A 60 -20.28 -15.75 -6.82
C SER A 60 -20.85 -15.29 -5.47
N ILE A 61 -20.01 -15.11 -4.44
CA ILE A 61 -20.47 -14.63 -3.13
C ILE A 61 -21.04 -13.21 -3.26
N ILE A 62 -20.35 -12.32 -3.97
CA ILE A 62 -20.81 -10.94 -4.18
C ILE A 62 -22.13 -10.93 -4.94
N PHE A 63 -22.25 -11.73 -6.01
CA PHE A 63 -23.51 -11.86 -6.74
C PHE A 63 -24.66 -12.39 -5.86
N LEU A 64 -24.41 -13.39 -5.02
CA LEU A 64 -25.42 -13.94 -4.11
C LEU A 64 -25.84 -12.94 -3.02
N LEU A 65 -24.94 -12.04 -2.61
CA LEU A 65 -25.26 -10.93 -1.72
C LEU A 65 -26.11 -9.87 -2.45
N GLU A 66 -25.77 -9.53 -3.70
CA GLU A 66 -26.53 -8.54 -4.49
C GLU A 66 -27.96 -8.99 -4.79
N THR A 67 -28.15 -10.30 -5.02
CA THR A 67 -29.45 -10.93 -5.27
C THR A 67 -30.22 -11.25 -3.98
N ASN A 68 -29.66 -10.94 -2.80
CA ASN A 68 -30.19 -11.29 -1.48
C ASN A 68 -30.40 -12.80 -1.25
N ALA A 69 -29.76 -13.66 -2.04
CA ALA A 69 -29.73 -15.10 -1.80
C ALA A 69 -28.93 -15.43 -0.52
N ILE A 70 -27.96 -14.59 -0.17
CA ILE A 70 -27.31 -14.53 1.15
C ILE A 70 -27.61 -13.15 1.73
N LEU A 71 -28.05 -13.09 2.99
CA LEU A 71 -28.22 -11.82 3.70
C LEU A 71 -26.89 -11.40 4.36
N ILE A 72 -26.61 -10.10 4.39
CA ILE A 72 -25.36 -9.58 4.96
C ILE A 72 -25.14 -9.98 6.43
N LYS A 73 -26.23 -10.12 7.20
CA LYS A 73 -26.19 -10.57 8.60
C LYS A 73 -25.75 -12.03 8.76
N ASP A 74 -25.97 -12.84 7.74
CA ASP A 74 -25.68 -14.28 7.72
C ASP A 74 -24.35 -14.59 7.02
N LEU A 75 -23.75 -13.61 6.34
CA LEU A 75 -22.52 -13.74 5.55
C LEU A 75 -21.36 -14.32 6.35
N GLU A 76 -21.12 -13.82 7.56
CA GLU A 76 -19.99 -14.25 8.37
C GLU A 76 -20.16 -15.70 8.83
N THR A 77 -21.37 -16.07 9.27
CA THR A 77 -21.73 -17.43 9.64
C THR A 77 -21.57 -18.37 8.46
N PHE A 78 -22.03 -17.96 7.27
CA PHE A 78 -21.88 -18.72 6.04
C PHE A 78 -20.41 -18.96 5.68
N ILE A 79 -19.58 -17.91 5.63
CA ILE A 79 -18.15 -18.01 5.29
C ILE A 79 -17.42 -18.92 6.29
N LYS A 80 -17.67 -18.76 7.59
CA LYS A 80 -17.06 -19.59 8.64
C LYS A 80 -17.46 -21.06 8.51
N ALA A 81 -18.73 -21.35 8.25
CA ALA A 81 -19.25 -22.72 8.15
C ALA A 81 -18.91 -23.43 6.83
N THR A 82 -18.45 -22.69 5.81
CA THR A 82 -18.18 -23.24 4.47
C THR A 82 -16.74 -23.01 4.04
N ILE A 83 -16.37 -21.79 3.67
CA ILE A 83 -15.06 -21.45 3.11
C ILE A 83 -13.93 -21.75 4.09
N PHE A 84 -14.06 -21.39 5.36
CA PHE A 84 -13.00 -21.64 6.34
C PHE A 84 -12.88 -23.13 6.70
N GLU A 85 -13.98 -23.88 6.72
CA GLU A 85 -13.92 -25.33 6.87
C GLU A 85 -13.32 -26.01 5.63
N THR A 86 -13.61 -25.51 4.42
CA THR A 86 -12.94 -25.93 3.18
C THR A 86 -11.44 -25.68 3.24
N LYS A 87 -11.01 -24.48 3.64
CA LYS A 87 -9.59 -24.15 3.82
C LYS A 87 -8.90 -25.15 4.76
N LYS A 88 -9.48 -25.40 5.94
CA LYS A 88 -8.95 -26.39 6.91
C LYS A 88 -8.86 -27.80 6.32
N LEU A 89 -9.85 -28.21 5.52
CA LEU A 89 -9.86 -29.50 4.84
C LEU A 89 -8.75 -29.60 3.80
N LEU A 90 -8.60 -28.58 2.95
CA LEU A 90 -7.60 -28.53 1.90
C LEU A 90 -6.17 -28.54 2.45
N LEU A 91 -5.90 -27.79 3.51
CA LEU A 91 -4.59 -27.79 4.18
C LEU A 91 -4.23 -29.19 4.72
N LYS A 92 -5.20 -29.98 5.17
CA LYS A 92 -4.99 -31.35 5.66
C LYS A 92 -4.93 -32.39 4.54
N ARG A 93 -5.72 -32.19 3.48
CA ARG A 93 -5.91 -33.16 2.39
C ARG A 93 -6.09 -32.42 1.06
N PRO A 94 -5.03 -31.90 0.43
CA PRO A 94 -5.15 -31.09 -0.80
C PRO A 94 -5.91 -31.79 -1.93
N ASN A 95 -5.78 -33.12 -2.04
CA ASN A 95 -6.43 -33.94 -3.05
C ASN A 95 -7.97 -33.88 -3.04
N VAL A 96 -8.60 -33.41 -1.94
CA VAL A 96 -10.06 -33.24 -1.90
C VAL A 96 -10.55 -32.07 -2.77
N PHE A 97 -9.65 -31.21 -3.26
CA PHE A 97 -9.96 -30.10 -4.17
C PHE A 97 -10.88 -30.52 -5.33
N LEU A 98 -10.61 -31.67 -5.96
CA LEU A 98 -11.40 -32.15 -7.09
C LEU A 98 -12.86 -32.47 -6.73
N GLN A 99 -13.14 -32.77 -5.46
CA GLN A 99 -14.51 -33.05 -5.00
C GLN A 99 -15.39 -31.78 -4.99
N PHE A 100 -14.78 -30.60 -4.96
CA PHE A 100 -15.52 -29.34 -5.01
C PHE A 100 -16.10 -29.01 -6.39
N SER A 101 -15.72 -29.76 -7.43
CA SER A 101 -16.39 -29.73 -8.74
C SER A 101 -17.79 -30.35 -8.75
N ASN A 102 -18.25 -30.96 -7.64
CA ASN A 102 -19.58 -31.56 -7.57
C ASN A 102 -20.68 -30.51 -7.34
N PHE A 103 -21.27 -30.03 -8.43
CA PHE A 103 -22.39 -29.08 -8.43
C PHE A 103 -23.78 -29.75 -8.44
N SER A 104 -23.86 -31.05 -8.17
CA SER A 104 -25.13 -31.80 -8.15
C SER A 104 -25.93 -31.56 -6.87
N THR A 105 -27.26 -31.62 -6.99
CA THR A 105 -28.19 -31.58 -5.87
C THR A 105 -28.09 -32.83 -4.98
N LYS A 106 -27.71 -33.97 -5.59
CA LYS A 106 -27.37 -35.22 -4.88
C LYS A 106 -25.86 -35.28 -4.65
N VAL A 107 -25.43 -34.70 -3.53
CA VAL A 107 -24.02 -34.75 -3.12
C VAL A 107 -23.67 -36.12 -2.56
N GLU A 108 -22.94 -36.90 -3.34
CA GLU A 108 -22.24 -38.11 -2.89
C GLU A 108 -20.78 -37.74 -2.61
N ALA A 109 -20.41 -37.76 -1.32
CA ALA A 109 -19.04 -37.56 -0.89
C ALA A 109 -18.74 -38.48 0.30
N PRO A 110 -17.58 -39.15 0.33
CA PRO A 110 -17.22 -40.08 1.40
C PRO A 110 -16.99 -39.38 2.75
N ASN A 111 -16.63 -38.09 2.72
CA ASN A 111 -16.46 -37.27 3.92
C ASN A 111 -17.74 -36.50 4.24
N SER A 112 -18.27 -36.68 5.46
CA SER A 112 -19.50 -36.03 5.92
C SER A 112 -19.42 -34.50 5.92
N LEU A 113 -18.26 -33.93 6.27
CA LEU A 113 -18.03 -32.49 6.23
C LEU A 113 -18.03 -31.97 4.80
N ILE A 114 -17.35 -32.65 3.87
CA ILE A 114 -17.37 -32.31 2.43
C ILE A 114 -18.80 -32.34 1.89
N LYS A 115 -19.55 -33.39 2.25
CA LYS A 115 -20.96 -33.52 1.88
C LYS A 115 -21.79 -32.34 2.41
N GLN A 116 -21.54 -31.91 3.64
CA GLN A 116 -22.27 -30.80 4.26
C GLN A 116 -21.97 -29.46 3.58
N ILE A 117 -20.70 -29.09 3.39
CA ILE A 117 -20.33 -27.81 2.77
C ILE A 117 -20.83 -27.71 1.33
N LEU A 118 -20.78 -28.81 0.57
CA LEU A 118 -21.29 -28.89 -0.80
C LEU A 118 -22.81 -28.74 -0.84
N LYS A 119 -23.55 -29.35 0.10
CA LYS A 119 -25.00 -29.18 0.21
C LYS A 119 -25.38 -27.74 0.50
N ILE A 120 -24.69 -27.08 1.44
CA ILE A 120 -24.94 -25.67 1.78
C ILE A 120 -24.71 -24.80 0.54
N ARG A 121 -23.58 -24.98 -0.15
CA ARG A 121 -23.26 -24.23 -1.37
C ARG A 121 -24.25 -24.48 -2.49
N ASN A 122 -24.53 -25.74 -2.83
CA ASN A 122 -25.40 -26.07 -3.96
C ASN A 122 -26.84 -25.58 -3.72
N LYS A 123 -27.32 -25.58 -2.47
CA LYS A 123 -28.61 -24.98 -2.11
C LYS A 123 -28.64 -23.47 -2.40
N LEU A 124 -27.55 -22.73 -2.21
CA LEU A 124 -27.48 -21.32 -2.58
C LEU A 124 -27.53 -21.12 -4.10
N PHE A 125 -26.89 -22.00 -4.87
CA PHE A 125 -27.00 -21.98 -6.33
C PHE A 125 -28.40 -22.29 -6.83
N GLU A 126 -29.18 -23.10 -6.11
CA GLU A 126 -30.59 -23.35 -6.43
C GLU A 126 -31.48 -22.12 -6.17
N LEU A 127 -31.15 -21.29 -5.17
CA LEU A 127 -31.87 -20.03 -4.91
C LEU A 127 -31.64 -19.00 -6.04
N ASP A 128 -30.47 -19.05 -6.67
CA ASP A 128 -30.16 -18.24 -7.85
C ASP A 128 -30.79 -18.84 -9.12
N LYS A 129 -31.99 -18.40 -9.47
CA LYS A 129 -32.68 -18.84 -10.70
C LYS A 129 -31.88 -18.54 -11.99
N SER A 130 -31.01 -17.54 -11.97
CA SER A 130 -30.21 -17.17 -13.15
C SER A 130 -29.01 -18.09 -13.36
N GLN A 131 -28.62 -18.86 -12.34
CA GLN A 131 -27.45 -19.74 -12.34
C GLN A 131 -26.12 -19.01 -12.58
N ILE A 132 -26.09 -17.68 -12.47
CA ILE A 132 -24.89 -16.86 -12.66
C ILE A 132 -23.88 -17.19 -11.56
N ALA A 133 -24.31 -17.31 -10.31
CA ALA A 133 -23.43 -17.68 -9.19
C ALA A 133 -22.75 -19.05 -9.44
N LEU A 134 -23.51 -20.02 -9.95
CA LEU A 134 -22.97 -21.32 -10.30
C LEU A 134 -21.94 -21.23 -11.43
N SER A 135 -22.26 -20.46 -12.48
CA SER A 135 -21.38 -20.27 -13.64
C SER A 135 -20.04 -19.63 -13.24
N LEU A 136 -20.08 -18.56 -12.45
CA LEU A 136 -18.89 -17.88 -11.93
C LEU A 136 -17.99 -18.81 -11.11
N THR A 137 -18.58 -19.65 -10.24
CA THR A 137 -17.80 -20.64 -9.46
C THR A 137 -17.22 -21.74 -10.35
N LYS A 138 -17.99 -22.25 -11.33
CA LYS A 138 -17.48 -23.26 -12.28
C LYS A 138 -16.31 -22.74 -13.10
N GLN A 139 -16.41 -21.50 -13.59
CA GLN A 139 -15.35 -20.85 -14.34
C GLN A 139 -14.09 -20.72 -13.47
N LYS A 140 -14.22 -20.18 -12.26
CA LYS A 140 -13.08 -20.03 -11.34
C LYS A 140 -12.46 -21.38 -10.97
N PHE A 141 -13.27 -22.40 -10.68
CA PHE A 141 -12.77 -23.74 -10.40
C PHE A 141 -11.97 -24.32 -11.58
N THR A 142 -12.44 -24.13 -12.81
CA THR A 142 -11.76 -24.60 -14.03
C THR A 142 -10.42 -23.87 -14.23
N GLU A 143 -10.40 -22.55 -14.01
CA GLU A 143 -9.18 -21.73 -14.03
C GLU A 143 -8.16 -22.18 -12.98
N LEU A 144 -8.61 -22.44 -11.74
CA LEU A 144 -7.73 -22.93 -10.69
C LEU A 144 -7.18 -24.31 -11.04
N LYS A 145 -8.04 -25.21 -11.52
CA LYS A 145 -7.65 -26.57 -11.90
C LYS A 145 -6.59 -26.59 -13.02
N SER A 146 -6.65 -25.68 -14.00
CA SER A 146 -5.66 -25.62 -15.08
C SER A 146 -4.30 -25.08 -14.62
N ARG A 147 -4.24 -24.39 -13.48
CA ARG A 147 -3.01 -23.83 -12.89
C ARG A 147 -2.36 -24.75 -11.85
N ILE A 148 -3.02 -25.84 -11.47
CA ILE A 148 -2.51 -26.81 -10.49
C ILE A 148 -1.53 -27.76 -11.18
N ASP A 149 -0.33 -27.88 -10.61
CA ASP A 149 0.67 -28.89 -10.99
C ASP A 149 0.30 -30.26 -10.38
N VAL A 150 0.96 -31.33 -10.82
CA VAL A 150 0.64 -32.73 -10.45
C VAL A 150 0.59 -32.95 -8.93
N ASP A 151 1.42 -32.24 -8.16
CA ASP A 151 1.43 -32.26 -6.69
C ASP A 151 0.92 -30.93 -6.10
N LEU A 152 -0.38 -30.88 -5.77
CA LEU A 152 -1.00 -29.71 -5.14
C LEU A 152 -0.45 -29.48 -3.73
N THR A 153 0.46 -28.51 -3.59
CA THR A 153 1.00 -28.06 -2.30
C THR A 153 0.32 -26.76 -1.87
N LEU A 154 -0.24 -26.75 -0.67
CA LEU A 154 -0.97 -25.60 -0.10
C LEU A 154 -0.32 -25.11 1.18
N TYR A 155 -0.29 -23.79 1.36
CA TYR A 155 0.30 -23.08 2.48
C TYR A 155 -0.77 -22.26 3.20
N ASP A 156 -0.81 -22.36 4.53
CA ASP A 156 -1.67 -21.53 5.35
C ASP A 156 -1.09 -20.12 5.49
N ASP A 157 -1.93 -19.12 5.24
CA ASP A 157 -1.58 -17.70 5.30
C ASP A 157 -2.27 -16.94 6.43
N GLN A 158 -3.12 -17.61 7.22
CA GLN A 158 -3.89 -17.04 8.34
C GLN A 158 -4.69 -15.76 7.99
N LYS A 159 -5.11 -15.59 6.72
CA LYS A 159 -5.81 -14.40 6.23
C LYS A 159 -7.35 -14.40 6.39
N GLU A 160 -7.93 -15.23 7.25
CA GLU A 160 -9.39 -15.35 7.42
C GLU A 160 -10.06 -14.01 7.74
N ASN A 161 -9.44 -13.22 8.63
CA ASN A 161 -9.98 -11.92 9.03
C ASN A 161 -9.84 -10.87 7.92
N GLU A 162 -8.79 -10.92 7.10
CA GLU A 162 -8.69 -10.08 5.91
C GLU A 162 -9.75 -10.47 4.88
N TYR A 163 -9.96 -11.77 4.64
CA TYR A 163 -10.95 -12.27 3.69
C TYR A 163 -12.37 -11.79 4.05
N LEU A 164 -12.78 -11.92 5.31
CA LEU A 164 -14.09 -11.42 5.76
C LEU A 164 -14.23 -9.90 5.59
N ARG A 165 -13.18 -9.15 5.92
CA ARG A 165 -13.16 -7.69 5.75
C ARG A 165 -13.27 -7.30 4.28
N MET A 166 -12.56 -7.98 3.41
CA MET A 166 -12.58 -7.80 1.96
C MET A 166 -14.00 -8.01 1.40
N ILE A 167 -14.66 -9.14 1.69
CA ILE A 167 -16.01 -9.40 1.19
C ILE A 167 -17.01 -8.33 1.67
N LYS A 168 -16.95 -7.95 2.97
CA LYS A 168 -17.80 -6.89 3.53
C LYS A 168 -17.52 -5.53 2.87
N SER A 169 -16.25 -5.20 2.64
CA SER A 169 -15.80 -3.98 1.96
C SER A 169 -16.38 -3.89 0.55
N ILE A 170 -16.18 -4.94 -0.26
CA ILE A 170 -16.69 -5.02 -1.64
C ILE A 170 -18.20 -4.79 -1.67
N PHE A 171 -18.97 -5.50 -0.82
CA PHE A 171 -20.42 -5.35 -0.81
C PHE A 171 -20.88 -3.96 -0.34
N SER A 172 -20.23 -3.40 0.69
CA SER A 172 -20.54 -2.04 1.17
C SER A 172 -20.28 -0.95 0.13
N SER A 173 -19.41 -1.24 -0.84
CA SER A 173 -19.06 -0.32 -1.93
C SER A 173 -20.12 -0.22 -3.04
N LYS A 174 -21.25 -0.93 -2.92
CA LYS A 174 -22.42 -0.84 -3.82
C LYS A 174 -22.85 0.59 -4.14
N ASN A 175 -22.75 1.48 -3.16
CA ASN A 175 -23.16 2.87 -3.27
C ASN A 175 -21.98 3.83 -3.51
N SER A 176 -20.78 3.31 -3.78
CA SER A 176 -19.59 4.12 -4.05
C SER A 176 -19.52 4.55 -5.52
N GLU A 177 -18.85 5.68 -5.79
CA GLU A 177 -18.70 6.25 -7.14
C GLU A 177 -18.03 5.28 -8.14
N ASP A 178 -17.11 4.42 -7.67
CA ASP A 178 -16.37 3.47 -8.50
C ASP A 178 -17.19 2.19 -8.84
N GLY A 179 -18.33 1.95 -8.16
CA GLY A 179 -19.14 0.74 -8.33
C GLY A 179 -18.49 -0.56 -7.83
N ILE A 180 -19.25 -1.66 -7.81
CA ILE A 180 -18.80 -2.94 -7.22
C ILE A 180 -17.69 -3.62 -8.02
N GLN A 181 -17.76 -3.63 -9.35
CA GLN A 181 -16.80 -4.39 -10.18
C GLN A 181 -15.36 -3.87 -10.07
N ILE A 182 -15.20 -2.55 -10.04
CA ILE A 182 -13.89 -1.92 -9.90
C ILE A 182 -13.32 -2.22 -8.50
N ASN A 183 -14.15 -2.12 -7.45
CA ASN A 183 -13.70 -2.40 -6.09
C ASN A 183 -13.43 -3.89 -5.85
N LEU A 184 -14.22 -4.79 -6.44
CA LEU A 184 -13.98 -6.23 -6.45
C LEU A 184 -12.59 -6.56 -6.99
N SER A 185 -12.21 -5.97 -8.13
CA SER A 185 -10.91 -6.23 -8.75
C SER A 185 -9.74 -5.74 -7.89
N LYS A 186 -9.88 -4.55 -7.29
CA LYS A 186 -8.86 -3.97 -6.38
C LYS A 186 -8.70 -4.77 -5.09
N GLU A 187 -9.81 -5.11 -4.46
CA GLU A 187 -9.85 -5.86 -3.20
C GLU A 187 -9.27 -7.26 -3.38
N LYS A 188 -9.59 -7.95 -4.48
CA LYS A 188 -8.96 -9.23 -4.85
C LYS A 188 -7.45 -9.07 -5.05
N TYR A 189 -7.01 -8.04 -5.78
CA TYR A 189 -5.57 -7.80 -6.01
C TYR A 189 -4.82 -7.62 -4.69
N GLU A 190 -5.31 -6.78 -3.77
CA GLU A 190 -4.68 -6.56 -2.47
C GLU A 190 -4.70 -7.81 -1.57
N PHE A 191 -5.78 -8.59 -1.60
CA PHE A 191 -5.87 -9.83 -0.84
C PHE A 191 -4.86 -10.88 -1.33
N TYR A 192 -4.74 -11.00 -2.66
CA TYR A 192 -3.84 -11.97 -3.28
C TYR A 192 -2.40 -11.54 -3.34
N ARG A 193 -2.09 -10.24 -3.26
CA ARG A 193 -0.70 -9.78 -3.20
C ARG A 193 -0.01 -10.30 -1.93
N GLU A 194 1.19 -10.85 -2.10
CA GLU A 194 2.12 -11.07 -1.00
C GLU A 194 2.65 -9.73 -0.52
N ASN A 195 2.48 -9.45 0.76
CA ASN A 195 3.06 -8.27 1.38
C ASN A 195 4.49 -8.58 1.76
N ILE A 196 5.41 -7.69 1.41
CA ILE A 196 6.77 -7.76 1.93
C ILE A 196 6.76 -7.20 3.35
N ASP A 197 7.27 -7.97 4.31
CA ASP A 197 7.37 -7.52 5.69
C ASP A 197 8.27 -6.29 5.80
N LEU A 198 7.68 -5.19 6.23
CA LEU A 198 8.39 -3.93 6.46
C LEU A 198 8.92 -3.90 7.90
N THR A 199 10.17 -3.45 8.05
CA THR A 199 10.72 -3.15 9.37
C THR A 199 9.99 -1.97 10.01
N LYS A 200 9.93 -1.94 11.35
CA LYS A 200 9.37 -0.80 12.10
C LYS A 200 10.00 0.54 11.67
N GLN A 201 11.30 0.53 11.42
CA GLN A 201 12.04 1.72 10.97
C GLN A 201 11.57 2.20 9.60
N GLN A 202 11.41 1.31 8.61
CA GLN A 202 10.90 1.70 7.28
C GLN A 202 9.51 2.34 7.35
N ILE A 203 8.64 1.78 8.20
CA ILE A 203 7.29 2.30 8.43
C ILE A 203 7.36 3.69 9.07
N PHE A 204 8.18 3.84 10.11
CA PHE A 204 8.37 5.10 10.83
C PHE A 204 8.98 6.18 9.94
N ASP A 205 10.04 5.87 9.20
CA ASP A 205 10.71 6.81 8.31
C ASP A 205 9.77 7.29 7.20
N SER A 206 8.98 6.39 6.61
CA SER A 206 7.99 6.74 5.59
C SER A 206 6.86 7.59 6.16
N LYS A 207 6.45 7.33 7.41
CA LYS A 207 5.51 8.16 8.18
C LYS A 207 6.02 9.57 8.38
N VAL A 208 7.21 9.71 8.96
CA VAL A 208 7.81 11.01 9.21
C VAL A 208 8.02 11.75 7.89
N SER A 209 8.61 11.09 6.90
CA SER A 209 8.88 11.69 5.58
C SER A 209 7.61 12.25 4.95
N LEU A 210 6.56 11.45 4.76
CA LEU A 210 5.34 11.95 4.11
C LEU A 210 4.69 13.10 4.89
N ASN A 211 4.59 12.97 6.22
CA ASN A 211 3.90 13.96 7.05
C ASN A 211 4.66 15.29 7.18
N LEU A 212 5.95 15.30 6.85
CA LEU A 212 6.80 16.50 6.86
C LEU A 212 7.02 17.10 5.46
N GLY A 213 6.24 16.70 4.46
CA GLY A 213 6.41 17.21 3.09
C GLY A 213 7.53 16.53 2.30
N GLY A 214 8.02 15.38 2.78
CA GLY A 214 9.13 14.63 2.17
C GLY A 214 8.84 14.07 0.78
N SER A 215 7.58 14.10 0.32
CA SER A 215 7.24 13.83 -1.09
C SER A 215 7.56 14.99 -2.03
N ILE A 216 7.70 16.20 -1.49
CA ILE A 216 8.06 17.42 -2.23
C ILE A 216 9.53 17.74 -1.98
N PHE A 217 9.97 17.74 -0.71
CA PHE A 217 11.35 17.97 -0.33
C PHE A 217 11.72 17.11 0.89
N ASP A 218 12.69 16.21 0.71
CA ASP A 218 13.26 15.42 1.80
C ASP A 218 13.61 16.29 3.05
N PRO A 219 13.06 15.99 4.24
CA PRO A 219 13.24 16.81 5.44
C PRO A 219 14.70 16.96 5.89
N ALA A 220 15.53 15.92 5.70
CA ALA A 220 16.92 15.95 6.12
C ALA A 220 17.76 16.84 5.19
N LEU A 221 17.54 16.73 3.88
CA LEU A 221 18.13 17.63 2.88
C LEU A 221 17.68 19.07 3.11
N LEU A 222 16.39 19.29 3.32
CA LEU A 222 15.82 20.62 3.55
C LEU A 222 16.42 21.31 4.78
N THR A 223 16.54 20.59 5.89
CA THR A 223 17.16 21.10 7.13
C THR A 223 18.61 21.50 6.88
N THR A 224 19.36 20.66 6.16
CA THR A 224 20.78 20.91 5.84
C THR A 224 20.95 22.15 4.97
N LEU A 225 20.09 22.27 3.95
CA LEU A 225 20.11 23.35 2.98
C LEU A 225 19.77 24.67 3.67
N ILE A 226 18.68 24.70 4.47
CA ILE A 226 18.28 25.89 5.23
C ILE A 226 19.34 26.28 6.25
N LYS A 227 19.98 25.35 6.96
CA LYS A 227 21.06 25.69 7.91
C LYS A 227 22.20 26.51 7.27
N LYS A 228 22.53 26.21 6.01
CA LYS A 228 23.61 26.87 5.27
C LYS A 228 23.20 28.18 4.56
N MET A 229 21.91 28.47 4.44
CA MET A 229 21.43 29.71 3.81
C MET A 229 21.62 30.93 4.72
N THR A 230 22.06 32.04 4.15
CA THR A 230 22.32 33.34 4.82
C THR A 230 21.40 34.48 4.35
N VAL A 231 20.41 34.18 3.50
CA VAL A 231 19.51 35.19 2.92
C VAL A 231 18.77 36.05 3.95
N GLN A 232 18.53 37.32 3.60
CA GLN A 232 17.64 38.21 4.35
C GLN A 232 16.23 37.63 4.42
N ASN A 233 15.52 37.85 5.53
CA ASN A 233 14.16 37.33 5.77
C ASN A 233 14.02 35.80 5.66
N LYS A 234 15.12 35.05 5.86
CA LYS A 234 15.17 33.57 5.83
C LYS A 234 13.97 32.90 6.51
N ARG A 235 13.62 33.32 7.72
CA ARG A 235 12.51 32.72 8.49
C ARG A 235 11.17 32.86 7.76
N GLU A 236 10.93 34.00 7.12
CA GLU A 236 9.68 34.26 6.40
C GLU A 236 9.63 33.46 5.09
N ILE A 237 10.75 33.41 4.35
CA ILE A 237 10.91 32.59 3.14
C ILE A 237 10.65 31.12 3.48
N VAL A 238 11.34 30.59 4.49
CA VAL A 238 11.18 29.20 4.96
C VAL A 238 9.74 28.94 5.39
N LYS A 239 9.12 29.85 6.15
CA LYS A 239 7.73 29.71 6.58
C LYS A 239 6.79 29.60 5.39
N LYS A 240 6.92 30.49 4.40
CA LYS A 240 6.10 30.46 3.19
C LYS A 240 6.29 29.16 2.41
N THR A 241 7.53 28.72 2.23
CA THR A 241 7.86 27.47 1.52
C THR A 241 7.27 26.24 2.21
N ILE A 242 7.47 26.12 3.52
CA ILE A 242 6.93 24.98 4.29
C ILE A 242 5.41 24.97 4.26
N LEU A 243 4.74 26.11 4.37
CA LEU A 243 3.28 26.15 4.25
C LEU A 243 2.81 25.61 2.88
N SER A 244 3.46 26.02 1.80
CA SER A 244 3.17 25.49 0.46
C SER A 244 3.43 23.99 0.33
N PHE A 245 4.43 23.43 1.03
CA PHE A 245 4.64 21.97 1.04
C PHE A 245 3.52 21.21 1.77
N PHE A 246 2.90 21.82 2.77
CA PHE A 246 1.86 21.18 3.57
C PHE A 246 0.45 21.32 2.98
N GLU A 247 0.16 22.34 2.19
CA GLU A 247 -1.13 22.51 1.51
C GLU A 247 -1.63 21.25 0.78
N PRO A 248 -0.85 20.61 -0.11
CA PRO A 248 -1.28 19.38 -0.76
C PRO A 248 -1.46 18.21 0.22
N LEU A 249 -0.67 18.13 1.30
CA LEU A 249 -0.82 17.11 2.35
C LEU A 249 -2.08 17.31 3.19
N LEU A 250 -2.48 18.56 3.45
CA LEU A 250 -3.73 18.87 4.13
C LEU A 250 -4.94 18.47 3.29
N LEU A 251 -4.87 18.63 1.96
CA LEU A 251 -5.89 18.12 1.05
C LEU A 251 -5.93 16.58 1.06
N LEU A 252 -4.76 15.92 1.00
CA LEU A 252 -4.67 14.46 1.09
C LEU A 252 -5.27 13.92 2.39
N LYS A 253 -4.99 14.56 3.53
CA LYS A 253 -5.59 14.20 4.82
C LYS A 253 -7.12 14.27 4.74
N ARG A 254 -7.68 15.40 4.30
CA ARG A 254 -9.14 15.57 4.19
C ARG A 254 -9.78 14.54 3.27
N SER A 255 -9.11 14.15 2.19
CA SER A 255 -9.67 13.20 1.23
C SER A 255 -9.56 11.74 1.68
N THR A 256 -8.67 11.46 2.64
CA THR A 256 -8.46 10.12 3.22
C THR A 256 -9.16 9.94 4.56
N ASP A 257 -9.56 11.02 5.24
CA ASP A 257 -10.34 10.96 6.47
C ASP A 257 -11.62 10.12 6.28
N ASN A 258 -11.90 9.23 7.23
CA ASN A 258 -13.05 8.32 7.23
C ASN A 258 -13.16 7.33 6.04
N LYS A 259 -12.12 7.19 5.20
CA LYS A 259 -12.06 6.21 4.11
C LYS A 259 -11.61 4.83 4.60
N THR A 260 -11.95 3.79 3.84
CA THR A 260 -11.46 2.42 4.12
C THR A 260 -9.94 2.34 3.95
N PHE A 261 -9.31 1.31 4.51
CA PHE A 261 -7.87 1.09 4.37
C PHE A 261 -7.39 1.16 2.91
N ILE A 262 -8.09 0.48 2.01
CA ILE A 262 -7.73 0.39 0.59
C ILE A 262 -7.91 1.73 -0.11
N GLU A 263 -9.00 2.45 0.18
CA GLU A 263 -9.20 3.79 -0.36
C GLU A 263 -8.12 4.77 0.12
N LYS A 264 -7.76 4.72 1.41
CA LYS A 264 -6.68 5.54 1.98
C LYS A 264 -5.35 5.25 1.29
N LYS A 265 -4.98 3.96 1.22
CA LYS A 265 -3.75 3.50 0.57
C LYS A 265 -3.70 3.94 -0.90
N LYS A 266 -4.79 3.74 -1.65
CA LYS A 266 -4.92 4.20 -3.05
C LYS A 266 -4.67 5.69 -3.18
N GLN A 267 -5.32 6.52 -2.38
CA GLN A 267 -5.16 7.98 -2.46
C GLN A 267 -3.74 8.45 -2.09
N ILE A 268 -3.09 7.79 -1.12
CA ILE A 268 -1.69 8.09 -0.77
C ILE A 268 -0.76 7.73 -1.93
N LEU A 269 -0.94 6.55 -2.54
CA LEU A 269 -0.13 6.10 -3.67
C LEU A 269 -0.35 6.97 -4.91
N GLU A 270 -1.61 7.36 -5.19
CA GLU A 270 -1.94 8.32 -6.25
C GLU A 270 -1.26 9.67 -6.00
N PHE A 271 -1.34 10.19 -4.77
CA PHE A 271 -0.67 11.43 -4.39
C PHE A 271 0.86 11.36 -4.60
N LEU A 272 1.50 10.29 -4.13
CA LEU A 272 2.94 10.08 -4.31
C LEU A 272 3.32 9.93 -5.78
N SER A 273 2.46 9.28 -6.58
CA SER A 273 2.67 9.14 -8.02
C SER A 273 2.56 10.48 -8.74
N ASN A 274 1.63 11.35 -8.32
CA ASN A 274 1.49 12.72 -8.85
C ASN A 274 2.66 13.62 -8.45
N CYS A 275 3.41 13.26 -7.40
CA CYS A 275 4.68 13.94 -7.06
C CYS A 275 5.84 13.51 -7.98
N LEU A 276 5.74 12.36 -8.66
CA LEU A 276 6.75 11.87 -9.60
C LEU A 276 6.46 12.32 -11.04
N GLU A 277 5.20 12.22 -11.44
CA GLU A 277 4.75 12.45 -12.81
C GLU A 277 3.64 13.48 -12.81
N ILE A 278 3.74 14.50 -13.67
CA ILE A 278 2.68 15.49 -13.86
C ILE A 278 1.45 14.77 -14.43
N LYS A 279 0.47 14.54 -13.58
CA LYS A 279 -0.83 13.98 -13.94
C LYS A 279 -1.90 14.99 -13.58
N ASN A 280 -2.89 15.12 -14.46
CA ASN A 280 -4.06 15.93 -14.15
C ASN A 280 -4.81 15.28 -12.99
N SER A 281 -4.85 15.96 -11.85
CA SER A 281 -5.42 15.45 -10.62
C SER A 281 -5.94 16.59 -9.75
N LYS A 282 -6.70 16.27 -8.71
CA LYS A 282 -7.13 17.25 -7.69
C LYS A 282 -5.96 17.92 -6.94
N TYR A 283 -4.74 17.40 -7.07
CA TYR A 283 -3.55 17.93 -6.40
C TYR A 283 -2.71 18.85 -7.30
N THR A 284 -2.94 18.88 -8.61
CA THR A 284 -2.03 19.48 -9.60
C THR A 284 -1.64 20.92 -9.24
N ALA A 285 -2.61 21.83 -9.07
CA ALA A 285 -2.32 23.23 -8.75
C ALA A 285 -1.54 23.42 -7.42
N LEU A 286 -1.82 22.59 -6.41
CA LEU A 286 -1.13 22.66 -5.11
C LEU A 286 0.29 22.10 -5.19
N LEU A 287 0.48 21.00 -5.95
CA LEU A 287 1.79 20.43 -6.20
C LEU A 287 2.65 21.36 -7.04
N ASP A 288 2.11 21.98 -8.09
CA ASP A 288 2.82 22.96 -8.91
C ASP A 288 3.35 24.12 -8.06
N ASN A 289 2.49 24.67 -7.18
CA ASN A 289 2.90 25.72 -6.24
C ASN A 289 3.98 25.22 -5.27
N ALA A 290 3.84 24.01 -4.73
CA ALA A 290 4.81 23.44 -3.80
C ALA A 290 6.18 23.20 -4.48
N PHE A 291 6.20 22.62 -5.68
CA PHE A 291 7.43 22.42 -6.45
C PHE A 291 8.05 23.74 -6.89
N TYR A 292 7.25 24.74 -7.26
CA TYR A 292 7.74 26.10 -7.53
C TYR A 292 8.43 26.71 -6.31
N MET A 293 7.83 26.60 -5.12
CA MET A 293 8.43 27.09 -3.87
C MET A 293 9.68 26.32 -3.47
N ARG A 294 9.76 25.02 -3.79
CA ARG A 294 10.98 24.22 -3.68
C ARG A 294 12.08 24.75 -4.59
N SER A 295 11.80 24.98 -5.87
CA SER A 295 12.78 25.51 -6.82
C SER A 295 13.31 26.87 -6.37
N LYS A 296 12.44 27.79 -5.94
CA LYS A 296 12.85 29.08 -5.36
C LYS A 296 13.77 28.94 -4.16
N LEU A 297 13.46 28.02 -3.25
CA LEU A 297 14.29 27.79 -2.06
C LEU A 297 15.70 27.30 -2.46
N ILE A 298 15.78 26.39 -3.42
CA ILE A 298 17.05 25.89 -3.95
C ILE A 298 17.82 27.02 -4.65
N GLU A 299 17.14 27.85 -5.45
CA GLU A 299 17.76 29.02 -6.10
C GLU A 299 18.41 29.98 -5.10
N TYR A 300 17.73 30.27 -3.98
CA TYR A 300 18.31 31.12 -2.93
C TYR A 300 19.60 30.52 -2.38
N TYR A 301 19.65 29.20 -2.17
CA TYR A 301 20.85 28.53 -1.69
C TYR A 301 21.96 28.49 -2.74
N VAL A 302 21.65 28.15 -3.98
CA VAL A 302 22.62 28.04 -5.07
C VAL A 302 23.30 29.39 -5.29
N LYS A 303 22.54 30.50 -5.38
CA LYS A 303 23.10 31.85 -5.53
C LYS A 303 24.14 32.22 -4.45
N GLU A 304 23.99 31.71 -3.24
CA GLU A 304 24.90 31.98 -2.12
C GLU A 304 26.05 30.96 -1.99
N ASN A 305 25.86 29.70 -2.42
CA ASN A 305 26.73 28.60 -2.00
C ASN A 305 27.31 27.74 -3.14
N VAL A 306 26.73 27.75 -4.36
CA VAL A 306 27.08 26.79 -5.42
C VAL A 306 26.97 27.45 -6.81
N ASN A 307 27.95 27.24 -7.68
CA ASN A 307 27.95 27.76 -9.05
C ASN A 307 27.62 26.67 -10.09
N ASP A 308 26.59 25.83 -9.83
CA ASP A 308 26.38 24.62 -10.64
C ASP A 308 24.92 24.18 -10.79
N GLU A 309 24.44 24.13 -12.04
CA GLU A 309 23.14 23.57 -12.43
C GLU A 309 23.03 22.06 -12.14
N GLN A 310 24.15 21.34 -12.02
CA GLN A 310 24.14 19.91 -11.67
C GLN A 310 23.57 19.64 -10.28
N PHE A 311 23.57 20.65 -9.39
CA PHE A 311 23.01 20.53 -8.04
C PHE A 311 21.49 20.31 -8.06
N PHE A 312 20.76 20.98 -8.96
CA PHE A 312 19.30 20.79 -9.11
C PHE A 312 18.98 19.35 -9.51
N LYS A 313 19.64 18.85 -10.57
CA LYS A 313 19.44 17.49 -11.06
C LYS A 313 19.75 16.44 -10.00
N PHE A 314 20.81 16.66 -9.22
CA PHE A 314 21.16 15.78 -8.11
C PHE A 314 20.07 15.74 -7.03
N LEU A 315 19.53 16.88 -6.61
CA LEU A 315 18.44 16.94 -5.64
C LEU A 315 17.16 16.27 -6.17
N ASP A 316 16.87 16.41 -7.46
CA ASP A 316 15.71 15.74 -8.09
C ASP A 316 15.86 14.23 -8.08
N ILE A 317 17.04 13.68 -8.42
CA ILE A 317 17.32 12.24 -8.33
C ILE A 317 17.14 11.72 -6.90
N LEU A 318 17.62 12.46 -5.90
CA LEU A 318 17.44 12.07 -4.50
C LEU A 318 15.96 12.11 -4.07
N GLN A 319 15.24 13.14 -4.50
CA GLN A 319 13.81 13.30 -4.22
C GLN A 319 12.99 12.17 -4.85
N GLU A 320 13.27 11.84 -6.11
CA GLU A 320 12.62 10.73 -6.82
C GLU A 320 12.84 9.39 -6.09
N ARG A 321 14.09 9.11 -5.69
CA ARG A 321 14.42 7.92 -4.89
C ARG A 321 13.67 7.87 -3.57
N GLN A 322 13.50 9.02 -2.90
CA GLN A 322 12.76 9.11 -1.65
C GLN A 322 11.27 8.83 -1.86
N ILE A 323 10.67 9.38 -2.91
CA ILE A 323 9.27 9.11 -3.26
C ILE A 323 9.06 7.63 -3.60
N LYS A 324 9.94 7.04 -4.41
CA LYS A 324 9.88 5.60 -4.75
C LYS A 324 9.97 4.70 -3.51
N LYS A 325 10.83 5.04 -2.54
CA LYS A 325 10.90 4.33 -1.25
C LYS A 325 9.60 4.45 -0.45
N MET A 326 8.99 5.63 -0.42
CA MET A 326 7.70 5.81 0.24
C MET A 326 6.61 4.99 -0.46
N ILE A 327 6.52 5.03 -1.79
CA ILE A 327 5.57 4.21 -2.57
C ILE A 327 5.72 2.74 -2.20
N TYR A 328 6.95 2.20 -2.26
CA TYR A 328 7.23 0.81 -1.85
C TYR A 328 6.75 0.51 -0.43
N CYS A 329 6.96 1.41 0.53
CA CYS A 329 6.49 1.21 1.89
C CYS A 329 4.95 1.24 1.96
N PHE A 330 4.28 2.23 1.37
CA PHE A 330 2.81 2.32 1.41
C PHE A 330 2.12 1.15 0.71
N GLU A 331 2.70 0.68 -0.39
CA GLU A 331 2.24 -0.50 -1.10
C GLU A 331 2.27 -1.77 -0.26
N ASN A 332 3.18 -1.90 0.71
CA ASN A 332 3.33 -3.09 1.53
C ASN A 332 2.84 -2.88 2.99
N MET A 333 2.35 -1.69 3.34
CA MET A 333 1.75 -1.44 4.65
C MET A 333 0.44 -2.19 4.81
N THR A 334 0.24 -2.75 6.00
CA THR A 334 -1.02 -3.35 6.45
C THR A 334 -1.98 -2.30 7.02
N ASP A 335 -3.25 -2.67 7.16
CA ASP A 335 -4.30 -1.84 7.77
C ASP A 335 -3.88 -1.30 9.15
N LYS A 336 -3.37 -2.17 10.03
CA LYS A 336 -2.89 -1.77 11.36
C LYS A 336 -1.78 -0.73 11.31
N GLN A 337 -0.87 -0.84 10.33
CA GLN A 337 0.25 0.09 10.18
C GLN A 337 -0.19 1.45 9.61
N LEU A 338 -1.25 1.47 8.79
CA LEU A 338 -1.81 2.66 8.15
C LEU A 338 -2.90 3.36 8.98
N LYS A 339 -3.49 2.72 10.00
CA LYS A 339 -4.64 3.25 10.75
C LYS A 339 -4.45 4.69 11.29
N TYR A 340 -3.25 5.01 11.78
CA TYR A 340 -2.88 6.33 12.33
C TYR A 340 -2.01 7.17 11.38
N PHE A 341 -2.03 6.80 10.11
CA PHE A 341 -1.22 7.41 9.08
C PHE A 341 -1.91 8.68 8.53
N LEU A 342 -1.15 9.78 8.47
CA LEU A 342 -1.55 11.17 8.10
C LEU A 342 -2.12 12.01 9.24
N VAL A 343 -1.24 12.70 9.97
CA VAL A 343 -1.60 13.70 10.99
C VAL A 343 -0.94 15.07 10.73
N PRO A 344 -0.91 15.61 9.48
CA PRO A 344 -0.56 17.02 9.33
C PRO A 344 -1.56 17.84 10.15
N SER A 345 -1.00 18.59 11.10
CA SER A 345 -1.73 19.43 12.05
C SER A 345 -1.00 20.76 12.16
N LYS A 346 -1.72 21.83 12.54
CA LYS A 346 -1.10 23.14 12.77
C LYS A 346 0.09 23.05 13.73
N ARG A 347 -0.06 22.26 14.81
CA ARG A 347 1.00 21.99 15.78
C ARG A 347 2.23 21.30 15.17
N MET A 348 2.04 20.33 14.28
CA MET A 348 3.15 19.66 13.59
C MET A 348 3.91 20.65 12.69
N ILE A 349 3.18 21.48 11.94
CA ILE A 349 3.77 22.51 11.07
C ILE A 349 4.61 23.48 11.90
N GLU A 350 4.08 23.98 13.02
CA GLU A 350 4.80 24.88 13.93
C GLU A 350 6.07 24.26 14.51
N LEU A 351 6.00 23.02 14.99
CA LEU A 351 7.18 22.31 15.52
C LEU A 351 8.22 22.05 14.44
N TYR A 352 7.79 21.70 13.23
CA TYR A 352 8.69 21.48 12.11
C TYR A 352 9.36 22.78 11.63
N LEU A 353 8.61 23.88 11.57
CA LEU A 353 9.15 25.22 11.27
C LEU A 353 10.23 25.63 12.27
N ASN A 354 9.96 25.44 13.57
CA ASN A 354 10.93 25.74 14.61
C ASN A 354 12.20 24.91 14.41
N TYR A 355 12.06 23.59 14.30
CA TYR A 355 13.20 22.68 14.07
C TYR A 355 14.03 23.05 12.83
N ILE A 356 13.38 23.39 11.72
CA ILE A 356 14.07 23.80 10.49
C ILE A 356 14.83 25.12 10.68
N CYS A 357 14.24 26.08 11.38
CA CYS A 357 14.82 27.41 11.55
C CYS A 357 15.91 27.46 12.62
N ASP A 358 15.70 26.80 13.76
CA ASP A 358 16.63 26.79 14.89
C ASP A 358 17.68 25.70 14.78
N GLY A 359 17.37 24.60 14.09
CA GLY A 359 18.25 23.47 13.90
C GLY A 359 18.59 22.68 15.16
N GLN A 360 17.90 22.92 16.28
CA GLN A 360 18.22 22.40 17.61
C GLN A 360 17.66 20.98 17.84
N ASP A 361 18.42 20.14 18.54
CA ASP A 361 18.00 18.78 18.88
C ASP A 361 16.76 18.75 19.79
N SER A 362 16.62 19.73 20.69
CA SER A 362 15.41 19.86 21.53
C SER A 362 14.13 20.11 20.71
N SER A 363 14.24 20.83 19.59
CA SER A 363 13.11 21.07 18.68
C SER A 363 12.81 19.82 17.85
N LYS A 364 13.85 19.09 17.43
CA LYS A 364 13.73 17.78 16.78
C LYS A 364 12.99 16.76 17.66
N GLU A 365 13.40 16.62 18.92
CA GLU A 365 12.77 15.69 19.86
C GLU A 365 11.28 16.00 20.08
N LYS A 366 10.94 17.29 20.24
CA LYS A 366 9.53 17.72 20.39
C LYS A 366 8.69 17.34 19.17
N LEU A 367 9.25 17.45 17.96
CA LEU A 367 8.59 17.06 16.72
C LEU A 367 8.42 15.53 16.64
N PHE A 368 9.49 14.77 16.90
CA PHE A 368 9.49 13.31 16.78
C PHE A 368 8.55 12.63 17.79
N LYS A 369 8.38 13.21 18.99
CA LYS A 369 7.39 12.78 19.97
C LYS A 369 5.94 12.78 19.45
N LEU A 370 5.61 13.57 18.42
CA LEU A 370 4.29 13.52 17.78
C LEU A 370 4.06 12.22 17.00
N PHE A 371 5.12 11.62 16.47
CA PHE A 371 5.05 10.39 15.70
C PHE A 371 5.08 9.15 16.60
N GLU A 372 5.79 9.22 17.72
CA GLU A 372 5.82 8.15 18.75
C GLU A 372 4.48 7.99 19.48
N LYS A 373 3.79 9.11 19.79
CA LYS A 373 2.47 9.06 20.46
C LYS A 373 1.37 8.38 19.63
N ASN A 374 1.58 8.22 18.33
CA ASN A 374 0.66 7.53 17.43
C ASN A 374 1.01 6.04 17.22
N GLU A 375 1.96 5.48 17.99
CA GLU A 375 2.29 4.04 17.97
C GLU A 375 1.51 3.19 19.00
N LEU A 376 0.71 3.78 19.89
CA LEU A 376 0.02 3.03 20.95
C LEU A 376 -1.45 3.44 21.08
N ASN A 377 -2.30 2.72 20.32
CA ASN A 377 -3.59 2.15 20.76
C ASN A 377 -4.11 1.15 19.71
#